data_AF-A0A0N4XPT0-F1
#
_entry.id   AF-A0A0N4XPT0-F1
#
_cell.length_a   1.000
_cell.length_b   1.000
_cell.length_c   1.000
_cell.angle_alpha   90.00
_cell.angle_beta   90.00
_cell.angle_gamma   90.00
#
_symmetry.space_group_name_H-M   'P 1'
#
loop_
_entity.id
_entity.type
_entity.pdbx_description
1 polymer ?
#
loop_
_entity_poly.entity_id
_entity_poly.type
_entity_poly.pdbx_seq_one_letter_code
_entity_poly.pdbx_strand_id
1 'polypeptide(L)'
;MVHSFPGSSRSDLTGVLFQYEHLVSVLGYFSETIADYSAEKGVCILVDGRRMSPKALKNVLRACQQAFYHRIRLAVIVQPDKFFQQQKINFDLIMEGYEFKTPLVSLHKLSKYIDISQLPETFGGTFAYDAEKWCDEREVSWLG
;
A
#
# COMPACT_ATOMS: atom_id res chain seq x y z
N MET A 1 -22.50 -11.65 24.93
CA MET A 1 -23.30 -11.51 23.69
C MET A 1 -22.36 -11.80 22.54
N VAL A 2 -22.36 -13.06 22.07
CA VAL A 2 -21.47 -13.50 20.99
C VAL A 2 -22.10 -13.04 19.69
N HIS A 3 -21.61 -11.94 19.12
CA HIS A 3 -21.98 -11.56 17.76
C HIS A 3 -21.18 -12.43 16.80
N SER A 4 -21.79 -13.55 16.41
CA SER A 4 -21.41 -14.28 15.21
C SER A 4 -21.65 -13.38 14.01
N PHE A 5 -20.57 -12.92 13.36
CA PHE A 5 -20.67 -12.22 12.08
C PHE A 5 -21.11 -13.20 11.00
N PRO A 6 -22.24 -12.97 10.32
CA PRO A 6 -22.66 -13.82 9.22
C PRO A 6 -21.70 -13.60 8.04
N GLY A 7 -21.40 -14.68 7.33
CA GLY A 7 -20.42 -14.75 6.25
C GLY A 7 -20.48 -13.55 5.32
N SER A 8 -19.57 -12.60 5.55
CA SER A 8 -19.40 -11.45 4.66
C SER A 8 -18.69 -11.94 3.42
N SER A 9 -19.22 -11.63 2.25
CA SER A 9 -18.55 -11.99 1.00
C SER A 9 -17.15 -11.34 0.98
N ARG A 10 -16.16 -11.97 0.34
CA ARG A 10 -14.81 -11.37 0.19
C ARG A 10 -14.88 -9.94 -0.38
N SER A 11 -15.87 -9.66 -1.23
CA SER A 11 -16.15 -8.31 -1.75
C SER A 11 -16.58 -7.31 -0.68
N ASP A 12 -17.43 -7.71 0.27
CA ASP A 12 -17.88 -6.82 1.36
C ASP A 12 -16.74 -6.46 2.30
N LEU A 13 -15.89 -7.44 2.62
CA LEU A 13 -14.69 -7.22 3.42
C LEU A 13 -13.70 -6.28 2.73
N THR A 14 -13.51 -6.40 1.41
CA THR A 14 -12.68 -5.44 0.68
C THR A 14 -13.26 -4.02 0.74
N GLY A 15 -14.59 -3.87 0.63
CA GLY A 15 -15.25 -2.57 0.74
C GLY A 15 -15.06 -1.92 2.12
N VAL A 16 -15.11 -2.71 3.19
CA VAL A 16 -14.89 -2.25 4.56
C VAL A 16 -13.41 -1.92 4.82
N LEU A 17 -12.48 -2.78 4.40
CA LEU A 17 -11.04 -2.55 4.59
C LEU A 17 -10.52 -1.32 3.84
N PHE A 18 -11.12 -0.98 2.70
CA PHE A 18 -10.78 0.24 1.96
C PHE A 18 -11.51 1.50 2.45
N GLN A 19 -12.25 1.43 3.56
CA GLN A 19 -12.70 2.65 4.23
C GLN A 19 -11.50 3.41 4.77
N TYR A 20 -11.58 4.74 4.61
CA TYR A 20 -10.47 5.63 4.89
C TYR A 20 -9.92 5.49 6.32
N GLU A 21 -10.81 5.42 7.31
CA GLU A 21 -10.45 5.33 8.73
C GLU A 21 -9.69 4.04 9.05
N HIS A 22 -10.17 2.90 8.53
CA HIS A 22 -9.48 1.61 8.71
C HIS A 22 -8.09 1.60 8.07
N LEU A 23 -7.95 2.18 6.88
CA LEU A 23 -6.63 2.34 6.24
C LEU A 23 -5.70 3.20 7.09
N VAL A 24 -6.17 4.34 7.59
CA VAL A 24 -5.36 5.23 8.44
C VAL A 24 -4.92 4.52 9.72
N SER A 25 -5.82 3.78 10.38
CA SER A 25 -5.48 3.03 11.60
C SER A 25 -4.41 1.96 11.35
N VAL A 26 -4.58 1.13 10.32
CA VAL A 26 -3.61 0.07 10.00
C VAL A 26 -2.26 0.65 9.58
N LEU A 27 -2.26 1.69 8.73
CA LEU A 27 -1.04 2.35 8.30
C LEU A 27 -0.36 3.10 9.45
N GLY A 28 -1.13 3.65 10.39
CA GLY A 28 -0.62 4.30 11.61
C GLY A 28 0.17 3.32 12.48
N TYR A 29 -0.37 2.12 12.70
CA TYR A 29 0.36 1.06 13.40
C TYR A 29 1.71 0.72 12.72
N PHE A 30 1.74 0.60 11.39
CA PHE A 30 3.00 0.39 10.68
C PHE A 30 3.96 1.56 10.80
N SER A 31 3.43 2.77 10.72
CA SER A 31 4.18 4.02 10.83
C SER A 31 4.91 4.14 12.17
N GLU A 32 4.31 3.62 13.25
CA GLU A 32 4.93 3.50 14.57
C GLU A 32 5.96 2.36 14.60
N THR A 33 5.59 1.18 14.10
CA THR A 33 6.44 -0.03 14.12
C THR A 33 7.75 0.17 13.34
N ILE A 34 7.74 0.96 12.25
CA ILE A 34 8.93 1.22 11.42
C ILE A 34 9.58 2.57 11.72
N ALA A 35 9.14 3.30 12.75
CA ALA A 35 9.56 4.68 13.01
C ALA A 35 11.09 4.80 13.13
N ASP A 36 11.71 3.93 13.92
CA ASP A 36 13.16 3.97 14.17
C ASP A 36 13.97 3.69 12.90
N TYR A 37 13.51 2.75 12.07
CA TYR A 37 14.18 2.38 10.81
C TYR A 37 14.01 3.43 9.70
N SER A 38 12.93 4.20 9.77
CA SER A 38 12.54 5.16 8.73
C SER A 38 12.84 6.62 9.07
N ALA A 39 13.32 6.92 10.29
CA ALA A 39 13.50 8.29 10.77
C ALA A 39 14.37 9.17 9.84
N GLU A 40 15.48 8.63 9.35
CA GLU A 40 16.40 9.38 8.48
C GLU A 40 16.09 9.19 6.99
N LYS A 41 15.89 7.93 6.57
CA LYS A 41 15.77 7.55 5.15
C LYS A 41 14.36 7.73 4.60
N GLY A 42 13.35 7.76 5.47
CA GLY A 42 11.94 7.75 5.11
C GLY A 42 11.47 6.38 4.59
N VAL A 43 10.29 6.36 3.99
CA VAL A 43 9.56 5.16 3.58
C VAL A 43 9.32 5.17 2.08
N CYS A 44 9.47 4.00 1.46
CA CYS A 44 8.99 3.70 0.11
C CYS A 44 7.76 2.81 0.21
N ILE A 45 6.66 3.24 -0.42
CA ILE A 45 5.39 2.49 -0.43
C ILE A 45 5.18 1.90 -1.82
N LEU A 46 4.95 0.60 -1.91
CA LEU A 46 4.54 -0.07 -3.15
C LEU A 46 3.02 -0.28 -3.13
N VAL A 47 2.32 0.29 -4.10
CA VAL A 47 0.85 0.15 -4.24
C VAL A 47 0.53 -0.65 -5.49
N ASP A 48 -0.14 -1.79 -5.33
CA ASP A 48 -0.63 -2.58 -6.46
C ASP A 48 -1.92 -1.97 -7.06
N GLY A 49 -1.74 -1.00 -7.95
CA GLY A 49 -2.84 -0.29 -8.61
C GLY A 49 -3.52 -1.06 -9.75
N ARG A 50 -3.06 -2.26 -10.13
CA ARG A 50 -3.50 -2.97 -11.35
C ARG A 50 -5.00 -3.23 -11.42
N ARG A 51 -5.66 -3.35 -10.26
CA ARG A 51 -7.10 -3.60 -10.12
C ARG A 51 -7.84 -2.52 -9.33
N MET A 52 -7.17 -1.41 -9.00
CA MET A 52 -7.77 -0.35 -8.19
C MET A 52 -8.50 0.68 -9.07
N SER A 53 -9.67 1.13 -8.60
CA SER A 53 -10.29 2.32 -9.17
C SER A 53 -9.48 3.58 -8.81
N PRO A 54 -9.56 4.66 -9.59
CA PRO A 54 -8.90 5.93 -9.25
C PRO A 54 -9.32 6.45 -7.86
N LYS A 55 -10.59 6.27 -7.49
CA LYS A 55 -11.12 6.65 -6.17
C LYS A 55 -10.48 5.85 -5.04
N ALA A 56 -10.33 4.53 -5.22
CA ALA A 56 -9.68 3.67 -4.24
C ALA A 56 -8.20 4.04 -4.06
N LEU A 57 -7.47 4.23 -5.17
CA LEU A 57 -6.08 4.66 -5.12
C LEU A 57 -5.92 6.01 -4.39
N LYS A 58 -6.78 6.99 -4.72
CA LYS A 58 -6.78 8.30 -4.04
C LYS A 58 -6.95 8.16 -2.52
N ASN A 59 -7.87 7.29 -2.09
CA ASN A 59 -8.09 7.03 -0.66
C ASN A 59 -6.87 6.39 0.01
N VAL A 60 -6.26 5.39 -0.64
CA VAL A 60 -5.03 4.74 -0.13
C VAL A 60 -3.92 5.76 0.04
N LEU A 61 -3.64 6.56 -0.98
CA LEU A 61 -2.56 7.56 -0.94
C LEU A 61 -2.82 8.66 0.08
N ARG A 62 -4.07 9.08 0.27
CA ARG A 62 -4.43 10.04 1.34
C ARG A 62 -4.19 9.43 2.72
N ALA A 63 -4.58 8.17 2.92
CA ALA A 63 -4.34 7.47 4.17
C ALA A 63 -2.83 7.30 4.45
N CYS A 64 -2.03 6.98 3.43
CA CYS A 64 -0.57 6.95 3.54
C CYS A 64 -0.01 8.32 3.95
N GLN A 65 -0.41 9.41 3.28
CA GLN A 65 0.08 10.75 3.63
C GLN A 65 -0.25 11.11 5.09
N GLN A 66 -1.45 10.80 5.55
CA GLN A 66 -1.86 11.04 6.93
C GLN A 66 -1.04 10.20 7.92
N ALA A 67 -0.88 8.90 7.66
CA ALA A 67 -0.24 7.98 8.61
C ALA A 67 1.28 8.18 8.71
N PHE A 68 1.96 8.47 7.60
CA PHE A 68 3.42 8.56 7.54
C PHE A 68 3.95 10.00 7.61
N TYR A 69 3.09 11.02 7.61
CA TYR A 69 3.38 12.46 7.81
C TYR A 69 4.82 12.90 7.42
N HIS A 70 4.98 13.31 6.15
CA HIS A 70 6.26 13.72 5.53
C HIS A 70 7.39 12.67 5.47
N ARG A 71 7.20 11.45 6.01
CA ARG A 71 8.21 10.38 5.92
C ARG A 71 8.15 9.60 4.60
N ILE A 72 7.14 9.80 3.76
CA ILE A 72 7.08 9.14 2.45
C ILE A 72 8.05 9.83 1.50
N ARG A 73 9.05 9.10 1.01
CA ARG A 73 9.93 9.56 -0.07
C ARG A 73 9.34 9.25 -1.44
N LEU A 74 8.71 8.10 -1.56
CA LEU A 74 8.24 7.54 -2.82
C LEU A 74 7.04 6.62 -2.58
N ALA A 75 6.01 6.75 -3.42
CA ALA A 75 4.91 5.80 -3.53
C ALA A 75 4.87 5.24 -4.96
N VAL A 76 5.45 4.06 -5.17
CA VAL A 76 5.49 3.41 -6.49
C VAL A 76 4.15 2.73 -6.75
N ILE A 77 3.48 3.12 -7.82
CA ILE A 77 2.14 2.60 -8.16
C ILE A 77 2.27 1.66 -9.36
N VAL A 78 1.94 0.38 -9.16
CA VAL A 78 1.90 -0.59 -10.26
C VAL A 78 0.66 -0.32 -11.10
N GLN A 79 0.86 0.11 -12.34
CA GLN A 79 -0.25 0.37 -13.27
C GLN A 79 -0.76 -0.93 -13.93
N PRO A 80 -2.02 -0.97 -14.39
CA PRO A 80 -2.53 -2.05 -15.25
C PRO A 80 -1.71 -2.23 -16.54
N ASP A 81 -1.66 -3.45 -17.08
CA ASP A 81 -0.89 -3.73 -18.32
C ASP A 81 -1.41 -2.98 -19.55
N LYS A 82 -2.74 -2.83 -19.63
CA LYS A 82 -3.43 -2.06 -20.68
C LYS A 82 -3.94 -0.75 -20.12
N PHE A 83 -3.02 0.19 -19.93
CA PHE A 83 -3.33 1.50 -19.37
C PHE A 83 -3.53 2.54 -20.48
N PHE A 84 -4.77 2.95 -20.70
CA PHE A 84 -5.10 3.93 -21.75
C PHE A 84 -4.51 5.31 -21.41
N GLN A 85 -4.09 6.08 -22.42
CA GLN A 85 -3.49 7.41 -22.21
C GLN A 85 -4.41 8.36 -21.42
N GLN A 86 -5.72 8.32 -21.67
CA GLN A 86 -6.69 9.12 -20.92
C GLN A 86 -6.77 8.72 -19.44
N GLN A 87 -6.65 7.41 -19.14
CA GLN A 87 -6.56 6.95 -17.75
C GLN A 87 -5.27 7.47 -17.12
N LYS A 88 -4.15 7.43 -17.85
CA LYS A 88 -2.89 7.96 -17.34
C LYS A 88 -2.96 9.43 -16.93
N ILE A 89 -3.50 10.28 -17.80
CA ILE A 89 -3.69 11.71 -17.50
C ILE A 89 -4.54 11.89 -16.24
N ASN A 90 -5.62 11.13 -16.09
CA ASN A 90 -6.47 11.19 -14.90
C ASN A 90 -5.72 10.81 -13.62
N PHE A 91 -4.86 9.79 -13.67
CA PHE A 91 -4.05 9.40 -12.51
C PHE A 91 -2.99 10.45 -12.19
N ASP A 92 -2.27 10.94 -13.21
CA ASP A 92 -1.24 11.97 -13.03
C ASP A 92 -1.83 13.22 -12.35
N LEU A 93 -3.03 13.67 -12.76
CA LEU A 93 -3.73 14.78 -12.11
C LEU A 93 -4.14 14.50 -10.65
N ILE A 94 -4.53 13.26 -10.32
CA ILE A 94 -4.83 12.88 -8.92
C ILE A 94 -3.54 12.91 -8.10
N MET A 95 -2.42 12.53 -8.70
CA MET A 95 -1.12 12.39 -8.06
C MET A 95 -0.45 13.73 -7.71
N GLU A 96 -0.76 14.82 -8.44
CA GLU A 96 -0.20 16.17 -8.18
C GLU A 96 -0.57 16.73 -6.79
N GLY A 97 -1.61 16.20 -6.14
CA GLY A 97 -2.06 16.65 -4.83
C GLY A 97 -1.27 16.10 -3.64
N TYR A 98 -0.23 15.29 -3.86
CA TYR A 98 0.56 14.66 -2.80
C TYR A 98 1.96 15.24 -2.72
N GLU A 99 2.50 15.31 -1.50
CA GLU A 99 3.81 15.94 -1.24
C GLU A 99 5.01 15.04 -1.60
N PHE A 100 4.75 13.81 -2.04
CA PHE A 100 5.75 12.81 -2.37
C PHE A 100 5.63 12.33 -3.81
N LYS A 101 6.72 11.77 -4.35
CA LYS A 101 6.75 11.24 -5.71
C LYS A 101 5.87 9.99 -5.83
N THR A 102 5.09 9.94 -6.90
CA THR A 102 4.08 8.91 -7.15
C THR A 102 4.20 8.30 -8.55
N PRO A 103 5.34 7.68 -8.91
CA PRO A 103 5.52 7.17 -10.27
C PRO A 103 4.52 6.03 -10.55
N LEU A 104 3.84 6.12 -11.69
CA LEU A 104 3.08 5.02 -12.28
C LEU A 104 4.01 4.14 -13.12
N VAL A 105 4.16 2.88 -12.71
CA VAL A 105 5.21 1.98 -13.19
C VAL A 105 4.59 0.64 -13.63
N SER A 106 5.04 0.10 -14.76
CA SER A 106 4.71 -1.28 -15.16
C SER A 106 5.47 -2.28 -14.30
N LEU A 107 4.89 -3.46 -14.05
CA LEU A 107 5.48 -4.48 -13.17
C LEU A 107 6.97 -4.76 -13.46
N HIS A 108 7.33 -4.97 -14.73
CA HIS A 108 8.71 -5.25 -15.17
C HIS A 108 9.70 -4.08 -14.99
N LYS A 109 9.25 -2.89 -14.58
CA LYS A 109 10.09 -1.71 -14.31
C LYS A 109 10.26 -1.42 -12.82
N LEU A 110 9.67 -2.22 -11.93
CA LEU A 110 9.75 -2.00 -10.48
C LEU A 110 11.19 -2.05 -9.95
N SER A 111 12.04 -2.89 -10.54
CA SER A 111 13.47 -3.01 -10.17
C SER A 111 14.29 -1.73 -10.38
N LYS A 112 13.75 -0.74 -11.10
CA LYS A 112 14.36 0.59 -11.22
C LYS A 112 14.17 1.46 -9.97
N TYR A 113 13.25 1.09 -9.10
CA TYR A 113 12.86 1.87 -7.91
C TYR A 113 13.10 1.11 -6.61
N ILE A 114 12.93 -0.21 -6.62
CA ILE A 114 13.05 -1.07 -5.43
C ILE A 114 13.99 -2.23 -5.76
N ASP A 115 14.95 -2.49 -4.87
CA ASP A 115 15.87 -3.62 -5.01
C ASP A 115 15.09 -4.94 -5.10
N ILE A 116 15.51 -5.83 -6.01
CA ILE A 116 14.83 -7.11 -6.25
C ILE A 116 14.78 -8.00 -5.01
N SER A 117 15.77 -7.90 -4.11
CA SER A 117 15.82 -8.63 -2.84
C SER A 117 14.79 -8.14 -1.82
N GLN A 118 14.24 -6.94 -2.02
CA GLN A 118 13.20 -6.32 -1.18
C GLN A 118 11.81 -6.37 -1.85
N LEU A 119 11.73 -6.86 -3.09
CA LEU A 119 10.48 -7.01 -3.83
C LEU A 119 9.92 -8.42 -3.63
N PRO A 120 8.61 -8.57 -3.32
CA PRO A 120 7.99 -9.88 -3.31
C PRO A 120 8.06 -10.58 -4.68
N GLU A 121 8.09 -11.92 -4.68
CA GLU A 121 8.10 -12.73 -5.91
C GLU A 121 6.93 -12.40 -6.85
N THR A 122 5.75 -12.09 -6.29
CA THR A 122 4.55 -11.69 -7.05
C THR A 122 4.71 -10.36 -7.80
N PHE A 123 5.73 -9.57 -7.45
CA PHE A 123 6.12 -8.33 -8.11
C PHE A 123 7.44 -8.46 -8.90
N GLY A 124 7.94 -9.68 -9.09
CA GLY A 124 9.16 -9.96 -9.86
C GLY A 124 10.47 -9.80 -9.08
N GLY A 125 10.41 -9.83 -7.74
CA GLY A 125 11.60 -9.88 -6.90
C GLY A 125 11.92 -11.29 -6.38
N THR A 126 12.71 -11.35 -5.32
CA THR A 126 13.16 -12.61 -4.68
C THR A 126 12.78 -12.70 -3.21
N PHE A 127 12.03 -11.73 -2.68
CA PHE A 127 11.58 -11.76 -1.30
C PHE A 127 10.38 -12.71 -1.17
N ALA A 128 10.56 -13.79 -0.40
CA ALA A 128 9.50 -14.74 -0.08
C ALA A 128 8.55 -14.12 0.96
N TYR A 129 7.62 -13.28 0.49
CA TYR A 129 6.61 -12.65 1.33
C TYR A 129 5.41 -13.58 1.55
N ASP A 130 5.10 -13.84 2.81
CA ASP A 130 3.89 -14.53 3.26
C ASP A 130 3.13 -13.60 4.19
N ALA A 131 1.93 -13.17 3.76
CA ALA A 131 1.11 -12.23 4.50
C ALA A 131 0.56 -12.83 5.79
N GLU A 132 0.24 -14.13 5.80
CA GLU A 132 -0.34 -14.82 6.96
C GLU A 132 0.72 -14.96 8.04
N LYS A 133 1.91 -15.46 7.66
CA LYS A 133 3.07 -15.54 8.55
C LYS A 133 3.47 -14.17 9.11
N TRP A 134 3.46 -13.13 8.26
CA TRP A 134 3.83 -11.77 8.67
C TRP A 134 2.83 -11.17 9.70
N CYS A 135 1.55 -11.55 9.63
CA CYS A 135 0.55 -11.21 10.63
C CYS A 135 0.79 -11.95 11.94
N ASP A 136 1.00 -13.28 11.87
CA ASP A 136 1.24 -14.13 13.05
C ASP A 136 2.43 -13.63 13.89
N GLU A 137 3.54 -13.27 13.23
CA GLU A 137 4.73 -12.71 13.89
C GLU A 137 4.44 -11.45 14.70
N ARG A 138 3.43 -10.67 14.30
CA ARG A 138 3.04 -9.43 15.00
C ARG A 138 2.01 -9.67 16.08
N GLU A 139 1.08 -10.59 15.89
CA GLU A 139 0.15 -10.99 16.96
C GLU A 139 0.88 -11.56 18.18
N VAL A 140 1.93 -12.35 17.95
CA VAL A 140 2.76 -12.94 19.04
C VAL A 140 3.53 -11.86 19.82
N SER A 141 3.95 -10.77 19.17
CA SER A 141 4.69 -9.67 19.83
C SER A 141 3.86 -8.89 20.86
N TRP A 142 2.53 -8.99 20.83
CA TRP A 142 1.63 -8.34 21.80
C TRP A 142 1.38 -9.16 23.06
N LEU A 143 1.78 -10.44 23.07
CA LEU A 143 1.56 -11.37 24.19
C LEU A 143 2.83 -11.63 25.03
N GLY A 144 3.95 -10.98 24.69
CA GLY A 144 5.26 -11.13 25.34
C GLY A 144 5.65 -9.92 26.16
#